data_AF-A0A653VVI5-F1
#
_entry.id   AF-A0A653VVI5-F1
#
_cell.length_a   1.000
_cell.length_b   1.000
_cell.length_c   1.000
_cell.angle_alpha   90.00
_cell.angle_beta   90.00
_cell.angle_gamma   90.00
#
_symmetry.space_group_name_H-M   'P 1'
#
loop_
_entity.id
_entity.type
_entity.pdbx_description
1 polymer ?
#
loop_
_entity_poly.entity_id
_entity_poly.type
_entity_poly.pdbx_seq_one_letter_code
_entity_poly.pdbx_strand_id
1 'polypeptide(L)'
;MSYQFNEQFTAASRQFADAAAQFNRLALENAETLFGLHLSTLNDNTNATFAFVNEAIDVRDMDGLKALWPKGAQVARENVERLVSAGQETLGRTVKTHEAIAGLAKAQVESATADVRAEAEKVAKAAAKTAKR
;
A
#
# COMPACT_ATOMS: atom_id res chain seq x y z
N MET A 1 -40.02 11.79 11.96
CA MET A 1 -38.66 12.20 12.37
C MET A 1 -37.78 11.02 12.77
N SER A 2 -38.25 10.04 13.54
CA SER A 2 -37.45 8.85 13.92
C SER A 2 -36.96 7.99 12.75
N TYR A 3 -37.78 7.81 11.71
CA TYR A 3 -37.44 6.97 10.55
C TYR A 3 -36.28 7.53 9.70
N GLN A 4 -36.25 8.84 9.45
CA GLN A 4 -35.18 9.49 8.66
C GLN A 4 -33.83 9.49 9.39
N PHE A 5 -33.85 9.70 10.71
CA PHE A 5 -32.64 9.66 11.51
C PHE A 5 -32.03 8.25 11.55
N ASN A 6 -32.88 7.22 11.60
CA ASN A 6 -32.45 5.82 11.57
C ASN A 6 -31.84 5.43 10.21
N GLU A 7 -32.40 5.92 9.10
CA GLU A 7 -31.84 5.70 7.76
C GLU A 7 -30.50 6.41 7.56
N GLN A 8 -30.38 7.69 7.96
CA GLN A 8 -29.13 8.45 7.88
C GLN A 8 -28.02 7.80 8.74
N PHE A 9 -28.34 7.38 9.97
CA PHE A 9 -27.38 6.69 10.84
C PHE A 9 -26.96 5.33 10.27
N THR A 10 -27.90 4.57 9.71
CA THR A 10 -27.61 3.28 9.06
C THR A 10 -26.75 3.47 7.81
N ALA A 11 -27.03 4.48 7.00
CA ALA A 11 -26.24 4.81 5.81
C ALA A 11 -24.82 5.24 6.18
N ALA A 12 -24.66 6.16 7.14
CA ALA A 12 -23.35 6.58 7.65
C ALA A 12 -22.56 5.41 8.24
N SER A 13 -23.22 4.50 8.97
CA SER A 13 -22.58 3.31 9.54
C SER A 13 -22.10 2.34 8.46
N ARG A 14 -22.88 2.14 7.38
CA ARG A 14 -22.44 1.33 6.23
C ARG A 14 -21.24 1.97 5.54
N GLN A 15 -21.30 3.27 5.31
CA GLN A 15 -20.24 4.00 4.64
C GLN A 15 -18.92 3.98 5.42
N PHE A 16 -19.02 4.09 6.76
CA PHE A 16 -17.88 3.90 7.64
C PHE A 16 -17.34 2.46 7.59
N ALA A 17 -18.23 1.46 7.62
CA ALA A 17 -17.82 0.05 7.50
C ALA A 17 -17.13 -0.24 6.16
N ASP A 18 -17.64 0.31 5.05
CA ASP A 18 -17.05 0.18 3.72
C ASP A 18 -15.69 0.87 3.64
N ALA A 19 -15.54 2.05 4.25
CA ALA A 19 -14.26 2.76 4.33
C ALA A 19 -13.23 1.98 5.18
N ALA A 20 -13.65 1.45 6.33
CA ALA A 20 -12.81 0.63 7.20
C ALA A 20 -12.38 -0.67 6.50
N ALA A 21 -13.28 -1.33 5.77
CA ALA A 21 -12.97 -2.51 4.98
C ALA A 21 -11.95 -2.21 3.87
N GLN A 22 -12.12 -1.09 3.15
CA GLN A 22 -11.18 -0.66 2.11
C GLN A 22 -9.80 -0.31 2.68
N PHE A 23 -9.76 0.37 3.84
CA PHE A 23 -8.50 0.67 4.52
C PHE A 23 -7.77 -0.61 4.94
N ASN A 24 -8.48 -1.55 5.60
CA ASN A 24 -7.91 -2.83 6.01
C ASN A 24 -7.40 -3.64 4.83
N ARG A 25 -8.15 -3.67 3.73
CA ARG A 25 -7.74 -4.34 2.50
C ARG A 25 -6.47 -3.73 1.91
N LEU A 26 -6.41 -2.41 1.79
CA LEU A 26 -5.25 -1.71 1.25
C LEU A 26 -4.00 -1.92 2.13
N ALA A 27 -4.17 -1.94 3.45
CA ALA A 27 -3.10 -2.24 4.39
C ALA A 27 -2.60 -3.68 4.23
N LEU A 28 -3.50 -4.66 4.10
CA LEU A 28 -3.15 -6.06 3.88
C LEU A 28 -2.46 -6.27 2.51
N GLU A 29 -2.98 -5.68 1.44
CA GLU A 29 -2.38 -5.75 0.11
C GLU A 29 -0.96 -5.13 0.09
N ASN A 30 -0.77 -3.99 0.77
CA ASN A 30 0.55 -3.38 0.92
C ASN A 30 1.49 -4.30 1.69
N ALA A 31 1.04 -4.84 2.84
CA ALA A 31 1.85 -5.74 3.65
C ALA A 31 2.26 -7.00 2.87
N GLU A 32 1.31 -7.69 2.23
CA GLU A 32 1.58 -8.88 1.40
C GLU A 32 2.63 -8.58 0.32
N THR A 33 2.48 -7.45 -0.35
CA THR A 33 3.40 -7.04 -1.40
C THR A 33 4.80 -6.74 -0.87
N LEU A 34 4.91 -5.99 0.22
CA LEU A 34 6.21 -5.69 0.85
C LEU A 34 6.88 -6.96 1.36
N PHE A 35 6.13 -7.86 1.99
CA PHE A 35 6.64 -9.16 2.41
C PHE A 35 7.13 -9.99 1.21
N GLY A 36 6.37 -10.03 0.11
CA GLY A 36 6.78 -10.70 -1.11
C GLY A 36 8.08 -10.14 -1.70
N LEU A 37 8.22 -8.82 -1.74
CA LEU A 37 9.43 -8.14 -2.20
C LEU A 37 10.66 -8.48 -1.34
N HIS A 38 10.51 -8.43 -0.02
CA HIS A 38 11.58 -8.80 0.91
C HIS A 38 11.99 -10.27 0.78
N LEU A 39 11.00 -11.17 0.65
CA LEU A 39 11.26 -12.59 0.48
C LEU A 39 11.95 -12.89 -0.85
N SER A 40 11.53 -12.25 -1.95
CA SER A 40 12.19 -12.37 -3.25
C SER A 40 13.63 -11.87 -3.20
N THR A 41 13.85 -10.70 -2.63
CA THR A 41 15.19 -10.11 -2.48
C THR A 41 16.11 -11.00 -1.64
N LEU A 42 15.58 -11.56 -0.55
CA LEU A 42 16.31 -12.52 0.28
C LEU A 42 16.65 -13.78 -0.50
N ASN A 43 15.70 -14.34 -1.24
CA ASN A 43 15.91 -15.52 -2.07
C ASN A 43 16.98 -15.28 -3.13
N ASP A 44 16.95 -14.13 -3.81
CA ASP A 44 17.92 -13.78 -4.85
C ASP A 44 19.32 -13.58 -4.29
N ASN A 45 19.45 -12.86 -3.17
CA ASN A 45 20.72 -12.67 -2.47
C ASN A 45 21.27 -14.00 -1.95
N THR A 46 20.40 -14.87 -1.44
CA THR A 46 20.76 -16.19 -0.93
C THR A 46 21.26 -17.08 -2.07
N ASN A 47 20.55 -17.14 -3.19
CA ASN A 47 20.96 -17.89 -4.37
C ASN A 47 22.31 -17.40 -4.93
N ALA A 48 22.51 -16.09 -5.05
CA ALA A 48 23.78 -15.52 -5.51
C ALA A 48 24.94 -15.84 -4.55
N THR A 49 24.70 -15.79 -3.24
CA THR A 49 25.69 -16.13 -2.22
C THR A 49 26.02 -17.62 -2.24
N PHE A 50 25.01 -18.50 -2.34
CA PHE A 50 25.23 -19.94 -2.44
C PHE A 50 25.99 -20.32 -3.71
N ALA A 51 25.69 -19.68 -4.85
CA ALA A 51 26.44 -19.89 -6.08
C ALA A 51 27.91 -19.52 -5.92
N PHE A 52 28.21 -18.38 -5.29
CA PHE A 52 29.58 -17.97 -4.97
C PHE A 52 30.28 -18.92 -4.00
N VAL A 53 29.62 -19.34 -2.93
CA VAL A 53 30.20 -20.26 -1.94
C VAL A 53 30.46 -21.63 -2.55
N ASN A 54 29.57 -22.16 -3.37
CA ASN A 54 29.80 -23.42 -4.08
C ASN A 54 31.03 -23.32 -4.98
N GLU A 55 31.16 -22.25 -5.75
CA GLU A 55 32.34 -22.03 -6.58
C GLU A 55 33.62 -21.88 -5.72
N ALA A 56 33.51 -21.24 -4.56
CA ALA A 56 34.63 -21.05 -3.65
C ALA A 56 35.13 -22.36 -3.01
N ILE A 57 34.24 -23.32 -2.75
CA ILE A 57 34.60 -24.63 -2.20
C ILE A 57 35.37 -25.48 -3.22
N ASP A 58 35.14 -25.27 -4.51
CA ASP A 58 35.81 -25.99 -5.60
C ASP A 58 37.23 -25.47 -5.90
N VAL A 59 37.60 -24.30 -5.38
CA VAL A 59 38.94 -23.73 -5.56
C VAL A 59 39.98 -24.43 -4.70
N ARG A 60 41.04 -24.90 -5.33
CA ARG A 60 42.15 -25.63 -4.67
C ARG A 60 43.51 -24.93 -4.75
N ASP A 61 43.60 -23.82 -5.47
CA ASP A 61 44.85 -23.11 -5.73
C ASP A 61 44.72 -21.57 -5.60
N MET A 62 45.87 -20.89 -5.57
CA MET A 62 45.94 -19.44 -5.46
C MET A 62 45.36 -18.71 -6.67
N ASP A 63 45.38 -19.33 -7.84
CA ASP A 63 44.87 -18.70 -9.07
C ASP A 63 43.34 -18.75 -9.13
N GLY A 64 42.71 -19.83 -8.65
CA GLY A 64 41.27 -19.89 -8.42
C GLY A 64 40.81 -18.88 -7.36
N LEU A 65 41.59 -18.67 -6.30
CA LEU A 65 41.30 -17.64 -5.28
C LEU A 65 41.29 -16.23 -5.88
N LYS A 66 42.25 -15.91 -6.75
CA LYS A 66 42.27 -14.62 -7.47
C LYS A 66 41.09 -14.48 -8.43
N ALA A 67 40.64 -15.58 -9.05
CA ALA A 67 39.46 -15.58 -9.92
C ALA A 67 38.15 -15.36 -9.16
N LEU A 68 38.07 -15.73 -7.88
CA LEU A 68 36.90 -15.48 -7.03
C LEU A 68 36.78 -14.01 -6.59
N TRP A 69 37.88 -13.27 -6.47
CA TRP A 69 37.84 -11.87 -6.04
C TRP A 69 36.89 -10.99 -6.85
N PRO A 70 36.98 -10.93 -8.19
CA PRO A 70 36.03 -10.15 -8.99
C PRO A 70 34.59 -10.67 -8.86
N LYS A 71 34.39 -11.99 -8.69
CA LYS A 71 33.06 -12.58 -8.50
C LYS A 71 32.44 -12.21 -7.16
N GLY A 72 33.22 -12.22 -6.09
CA GLY A 72 32.75 -11.77 -4.77
C GLY A 72 32.39 -10.29 -4.79
N ALA A 73 33.19 -9.46 -5.47
CA ALA A 73 32.87 -8.05 -5.68
C ALA A 73 31.57 -7.87 -6.49
N GLN A 74 31.36 -8.71 -7.50
CA GLN A 74 30.13 -8.70 -8.30
C GLN A 74 28.90 -9.10 -7.45
N VAL A 75 28.98 -10.18 -6.66
CA VAL A 75 27.88 -10.61 -5.78
C VAL A 75 27.55 -9.54 -4.74
N ALA A 76 28.57 -8.91 -4.14
CA ALA A 76 28.36 -7.81 -3.21
C ALA A 76 27.64 -6.62 -3.89
N ARG A 77 28.08 -6.25 -5.10
CA ARG A 77 27.45 -5.19 -5.88
C ARG A 77 26.01 -5.52 -6.24
N GLU A 78 25.74 -6.70 -6.75
CA GLU A 78 24.39 -7.14 -7.12
C GLU A 78 23.46 -7.17 -5.90
N ASN A 79 23.95 -7.62 -4.73
CA ASN A 79 23.16 -7.60 -3.50
C ASN A 79 22.81 -6.16 -3.07
N VAL A 80 23.75 -5.22 -3.21
CA VAL A 80 23.50 -3.79 -2.94
C VAL A 80 22.49 -3.21 -3.94
N GLU A 81 22.65 -3.50 -5.24
CA GLU A 81 21.69 -3.06 -6.27
C GLU A 81 20.28 -3.59 -5.98
N ARG A 82 20.14 -4.89 -5.65
CA ARG A 82 18.85 -5.49 -5.27
C ARG A 82 18.25 -4.84 -4.02
N LEU A 83 19.07 -4.56 -2.99
CA LEU A 83 18.61 -3.87 -1.78
C LEU A 83 18.14 -2.44 -2.07
N VAL A 84 18.87 -1.70 -2.88
CA VAL A 84 18.48 -0.33 -3.27
C VAL A 84 17.19 -0.36 -4.08
N SER A 85 17.06 -1.27 -5.05
CA SER A 85 15.83 -1.45 -5.82
C SER A 85 14.63 -1.82 -4.93
N ALA A 86 14.81 -2.77 -4.00
CA ALA A 86 13.78 -3.13 -3.03
C ALA A 86 13.39 -1.95 -2.12
N GLY A 87 14.36 -1.12 -1.71
CA GLY A 87 14.11 0.10 -0.97
C GLY A 87 13.29 1.12 -1.77
N GLN A 88 13.65 1.35 -3.04
CA GLN A 88 12.90 2.24 -3.94
C GLN A 88 11.47 1.75 -4.16
N GLU A 89 11.28 0.45 -4.36
CA GLU A 89 9.96 -0.12 -4.55
C GLU A 89 9.11 -0.05 -3.27
N THR A 90 9.70 -0.31 -2.10
CA THR A 90 9.04 -0.17 -0.80
C THR A 90 8.57 1.26 -0.56
N LEU A 91 9.43 2.25 -0.81
CA LEU A 91 9.07 3.67 -0.69
C LEU A 91 7.96 4.05 -1.69
N GLY A 92 8.10 3.66 -2.96
CA GLY A 92 7.12 3.95 -3.99
C GLY A 92 5.74 3.35 -3.69
N ARG A 93 5.70 2.10 -3.20
CA ARG A 93 4.46 1.44 -2.78
C ARG A 93 3.86 2.08 -1.54
N THR A 94 4.68 2.44 -0.57
CA THR A 94 4.23 3.15 0.63
C THR A 94 3.57 4.48 0.26
N VAL A 95 4.19 5.28 -0.60
CA VAL A 95 3.62 6.55 -1.09
C VAL A 95 2.27 6.31 -1.78
N LYS A 96 2.19 5.34 -2.70
CA LYS A 96 0.92 4.99 -3.39
C LYS A 96 -0.17 4.56 -2.42
N THR A 97 0.17 3.79 -1.39
CA THR A 97 -0.79 3.41 -0.34
C THR A 97 -1.29 4.64 0.42
N HIS A 98 -0.42 5.59 0.77
CA HIS A 98 -0.85 6.84 1.40
C HIS A 98 -1.74 7.68 0.48
N GLU A 99 -1.42 7.76 -0.81
CA GLU A 99 -2.27 8.42 -1.81
C GLU A 99 -3.66 7.78 -1.92
N ALA A 100 -3.72 6.44 -1.92
CA ALA A 100 -4.99 5.71 -1.93
C ALA A 100 -5.80 5.94 -0.64
N ILE A 101 -5.17 5.92 0.54
CA ILE A 101 -5.83 6.28 1.81
C ILE A 101 -6.36 7.72 1.77
N ALA A 102 -5.56 8.67 1.27
CA ALA A 102 -5.97 10.06 1.13
C ALA A 102 -7.14 10.21 0.15
N GLY A 103 -7.16 9.43 -0.93
CA GLY A 103 -8.28 9.33 -1.87
C GLY A 103 -9.57 8.84 -1.19
N LEU A 104 -9.47 7.80 -0.34
CA LEU A 104 -10.61 7.31 0.46
C LEU A 104 -11.13 8.38 1.43
N ALA A 105 -10.23 9.07 2.13
CA ALA A 105 -10.61 10.15 3.04
C ALA A 105 -11.29 11.31 2.30
N LYS A 106 -10.79 11.68 1.11
CA LYS A 106 -11.42 12.69 0.26
C LYS A 106 -12.82 12.27 -0.18
N ALA A 107 -13.00 11.02 -0.62
CA ALA A 107 -14.31 10.49 -1.01
C ALA A 107 -15.33 10.53 0.16
N GLN A 108 -14.88 10.23 1.38
CA GLN A 108 -15.71 10.35 2.59
C GLN A 108 -16.16 11.80 2.85
N VAL A 109 -15.24 12.77 2.71
CA VAL A 109 -15.56 14.20 2.88
C VAL A 109 -16.52 14.69 1.80
N GLU A 110 -16.31 14.28 0.56
CA GLU A 110 -17.19 14.62 -0.57
C GLU A 110 -18.60 14.06 -0.36
N SER A 111 -18.73 12.81 0.11
CA SER A 111 -20.05 12.25 0.44
C SER A 111 -20.73 13.00 1.58
N ALA A 112 -20.03 13.25 2.68
CA ALA A 112 -20.61 14.00 3.80
C ALA A 112 -21.06 15.41 3.37
N THR A 113 -20.30 16.06 2.49
CA THR A 113 -20.67 17.37 1.92
C THR A 113 -21.90 17.27 1.01
N ALA A 114 -22.01 16.21 0.21
CA ALA A 114 -23.17 15.95 -0.64
C ALA A 114 -24.44 15.71 0.20
N ASP A 115 -24.33 14.96 1.29
CA ASP A 115 -25.44 14.69 2.21
C ASP A 115 -25.95 15.98 2.88
N VAL A 116 -25.03 16.83 3.37
CA VAL A 116 -25.38 18.14 3.96
C VAL A 116 -26.06 19.05 2.93
N ARG A 117 -25.59 19.08 1.68
CA ARG A 117 -26.24 19.86 0.60
C ARG A 117 -27.63 19.33 0.29
N ALA A 118 -27.81 18.02 0.22
CA ALA A 118 -29.11 17.40 -0.03
C ALA A 118 -30.12 17.69 1.09
N GLU A 119 -29.65 17.72 2.34
CA GLU A 119 -30.46 18.08 3.49
C GLU A 119 -30.83 19.57 3.51
N ALA A 120 -29.88 20.46 3.20
CA ALA A 120 -30.12 21.88 3.04
C ALA A 120 -31.15 22.18 1.93
N GLU A 121 -31.07 21.50 0.79
CA GLU A 121 -32.08 21.62 -0.27
C GLU A 121 -33.47 21.16 0.17
N LYS A 122 -33.56 20.06 0.94
CA LYS A 122 -34.85 19.58 1.49
C LYS A 122 -35.45 20.61 2.43
N VAL A 123 -34.65 21.18 3.32
CA VAL A 123 -35.08 22.23 4.26
C VAL A 123 -35.52 23.49 3.49
N ALA A 124 -34.74 23.93 2.50
CA ALA A 124 -35.08 25.09 1.67
C ALA A 124 -36.39 24.89 0.88
N LYS A 125 -36.60 23.71 0.27
CA LYS A 125 -37.84 23.37 -0.43
C LYS A 125 -39.04 23.29 0.52
N ALA A 126 -38.86 22.77 1.73
CA ALA A 126 -39.90 22.73 2.74
C ALA A 126 -40.28 24.15 3.22
N ALA A 127 -39.30 25.00 3.51
CA ALA A 127 -39.52 26.39 3.90
C ALA A 127 -40.24 27.20 2.79
N ALA A 128 -39.83 27.03 1.54
CA ALA A 128 -40.47 27.66 0.39
C ALA A 128 -41.93 27.22 0.20
N LYS A 129 -42.26 25.96 0.53
CA LYS A 129 -43.63 25.42 0.45
C LYS A 129 -44.53 25.94 1.57
N THR A 130 -43.97 26.16 2.76
CA THR A 130 -44.68 26.77 3.91
C THR A 130 -44.90 28.27 3.71
N ALA A 131 -43.95 28.99 3.11
CA ALA A 131 -44.08 30.42 2.81
C ALA A 131 -45.09 30.73 1.67
N LYS A 132 -45.50 29.71 0.91
CA LYS A 132 -46.48 29.82 -0.18
C LYS A 132 -47.91 29.43 0.23
N ARG A 133 -48.12 29.11 1.51
CA ARG A 133 -49.42 28.80 2.12
C ARG A 133 -49.95 29.98 2.91
#